data_AF-A0A2M7VI07-F1
#
_entry.id   AF-A0A2M7VI07-F1
#
_cell.length_a   1.000
_cell.length_b   1.000
_cell.length_c   1.000
_cell.angle_alpha   90.00
_cell.angle_beta   90.00
_cell.angle_gamma   90.00
#
_symmetry.space_group_name_H-M   'P 1'
#
loop_
_entity.id
_entity.type
_entity.pdbx_description
1 polymer ?
#
loop_
_entity_poly.entity_id
_entity_poly.type
_entity_poly.pdbx_seq_one_letter_code
_entity_poly.pdbx_strand_id
1 'polypeptide(L)' 'MRFRPSRLAPEPTEKFIQKAALLIDAKDVPVLACAMQNKMDFLLTLDKEHFYNHRIKSAKLSFEILSPGDFIKKHF' A
#
# COMPACT_ATOMS: atom_id res chain seq x y z
N MET A 1 -25.18 10.33 -6.23
CA MET A 1 -23.83 9.83 -5.87
C MET A 1 -23.80 9.57 -4.37
N ARG A 2 -23.70 8.31 -3.90
CA ARG A 2 -23.60 8.04 -2.45
C ARG A 2 -22.15 8.20 -2.02
N PHE A 3 -21.84 9.29 -1.33
CA PHE A 3 -20.55 9.46 -0.66
C PHE A 3 -20.43 8.39 0.43
N ARG A 4 -19.47 7.48 0.30
CA ARG A 4 -19.08 6.63 1.43
C ARG A 4 -18.00 7.38 2.20
N PRO A 5 -18.17 7.59 3.52
CA PRO A 5 -17.14 8.26 4.30
C PRO A 5 -15.83 7.48 4.23
N SER A 6 -14.72 8.20 4.09
CA SER A 6 -13.39 7.64 4.24
C SER A 6 -13.27 7.01 5.61
N ARG A 7 -12.85 5.73 5.67
CA ARG A 7 -12.56 5.04 6.92
C ARG A 7 -11.05 4.98 7.11
N LEU A 8 -10.60 5.38 8.30
CA LEU A 8 -9.23 5.13 8.71
C LEU A 8 -9.07 3.63 8.96
N ALA A 9 -7.99 3.07 8.44
CA ALA A 9 -7.62 1.70 8.75
C ALA A 9 -7.11 1.62 10.19
N PRO A 10 -7.31 0.49 10.89
CA PRO A 10 -6.74 0.30 12.22
C PRO A 10 -5.21 0.27 12.14
N GLU A 11 -4.57 0.66 13.24
CA GLU A 11 -3.10 0.59 13.37
C GLU A 11 -2.58 -0.81 13.01
N PRO A 12 -1.49 -0.91 12.23
CA PRO A 12 -0.89 -2.19 11.91
C PRO A 12 -0.28 -2.82 13.17
N THR A 13 -0.44 -4.12 13.32
CA THR A 13 0.25 -4.88 14.36
C THR A 13 1.73 -4.92 14.10
N GLU A 14 2.51 -5.10 15.16
CA GLU A 14 3.98 -5.12 15.09
C GLU A 14 4.51 -6.20 14.12
N LYS A 15 3.81 -7.33 14.01
CA LYS A 15 4.11 -8.37 13.01
C LYS A 15 4.11 -7.84 11.58
N PHE A 16 3.14 -6.99 11.21
CA PHE A 16 3.08 -6.41 9.87
C PHE A 16 4.05 -5.23 9.70
N ILE A 17 4.30 -4.46 10.76
CA ILE A 17 5.35 -3.44 10.79
C ILE A 17 6.71 -4.06 10.48
N GLN A 18 7.09 -5.13 11.18
CA GLN A 18 8.38 -5.81 10.97
C GLN A 18 8.49 -6.37 9.55
N LYS A 19 7.41 -6.94 9.00
CA LYS A 19 7.40 -7.40 7.60
C LYS A 19 7.60 -6.26 6.60
N ALA A 20 6.90 -5.15 6.79
CA ALA A 20 7.00 -3.99 5.91
C ALA A 20 8.38 -3.31 6.01
N ALA A 21 8.99 -3.25 7.20
CA ALA A 21 10.31 -2.68 7.44
C ALA A 21 11.44 -3.36 6.66
N LEU A 22 11.26 -4.62 6.25
CA LEU A 22 12.22 -5.32 5.38
C LEU A 22 12.14 -4.86 3.92
N LEU A 23 11.01 -4.27 3.51
CA LEU A 23 10.66 -4.01 2.12
C LEU A 23 10.75 -2.54 1.72
N ILE A 24 10.55 -1.62 2.65
CA ILE A 24 10.45 -0.18 2.38
C ILE A 24 11.18 0.67 3.43
N ASP A 25 11.38 1.96 3.12
CA ASP A 25 11.95 2.94 4.05
C ASP A 25 11.09 3.12 5.30
N ALA A 26 11.74 3.39 6.44
CA ALA A 26 11.11 3.50 7.75
C ALA A 26 9.90 4.44 7.77
N LYS A 27 9.93 5.54 7.01
CA LYS A 27 8.82 6.51 6.96
C LYS A 27 7.51 5.91 6.40
N ASP A 28 7.62 4.95 5.50
CA ASP A 28 6.49 4.36 4.76
C ASP A 28 6.05 3.00 5.32
N VAL A 29 6.79 2.47 6.29
CA VAL A 29 6.50 1.18 6.94
C VAL A 29 5.07 1.10 7.46
N PRO A 30 4.52 2.09 8.20
CA PRO A 30 3.15 2.00 8.71
C PRO A 30 2.11 1.87 7.59
N VAL A 31 2.31 2.60 6.48
CA VAL A 31 1.40 2.59 5.33
C VAL A 31 1.37 1.22 4.66
N LEU A 32 2.56 0.67 4.36
CA LEU A 32 2.66 -0.65 3.73
C LEU A 32 2.15 -1.76 4.66
N ALA A 33 2.49 -1.71 5.94
CA ALA A 33 2.04 -2.67 6.94
C ALA A 33 0.51 -2.68 7.07
N CYS A 34 -0.11 -1.50 7.05
CA CYS A 34 -1.56 -1.37 7.15
C CYS A 34 -2.27 -1.95 5.92
N ALA A 35 -1.74 -1.71 4.72
CA ALA A 35 -2.26 -2.31 3.48
C ALA A 35 -2.14 -3.84 3.47
N MET A 36 -0.99 -4.38 3.90
CA MET A 36 -0.76 -5.82 4.05
C MET A 36 -1.71 -6.46 5.06
N GLN A 37 -1.88 -5.83 6.24
CA GLN A 37 -2.72 -6.35 7.32
C GLN A 37 -4.18 -6.45 6.91
N ASN A 38 -4.70 -5.39 6.28
CA ASN A 38 -6.10 -5.29 5.94
C ASN A 38 -6.44 -5.91 4.58
N LYS A 39 -5.45 -6.54 3.91
CA LYS A 39 -5.63 -7.20 2.59
C LYS A 39 -6.33 -6.27 1.58
N MET A 40 -5.82 -5.04 1.49
CA MET A 40 -6.32 -4.08 0.50
C MET A 40 -6.22 -4.67 -0.90
N ASP A 41 -7.05 -4.21 -1.84
CA ASP A 41 -6.89 -4.60 -3.25
C ASP A 41 -5.84 -3.72 -3.95
N PHE A 42 -5.79 -2.45 -3.55
CA PHE A 42 -4.94 -1.43 -4.14
C PHE A 42 -4.34 -0.53 -3.06
N LEU A 43 -3.08 -0.14 -3.25
CA LEU A 43 -2.43 0.97 -2.56
C LEU A 43 -2.12 2.05 -3.58
N LEU A 44 -2.83 3.18 -3.50
CA LEU A 44 -2.66 4.28 -4.45
C LEU A 44 -1.67 5.31 -3.89
N THR A 45 -0.62 5.61 -4.65
CA THR A 45 0.40 6.59 -4.24
C THR A 45 0.95 7.37 -5.43
N LEU A 46 1.23 8.66 -5.23
CA LEU A 46 2.02 9.45 -6.19
C LEU A 46 3.52 9.23 -6.01
N ASP A 47 3.93 8.67 -4.86
CA ASP A 47 5.32 8.37 -4.55
C ASP A 47 5.77 7.08 -5.23
N LYS A 48 6.33 7.23 -6.44
CA LYS A 48 6.77 6.12 -7.26
C LYS A 48 8.17 5.61 -6.87
N GLU A 49 9.01 6.44 -6.25
CA GLU A 49 10.40 6.05 -6.00
C GLU A 49 10.50 5.09 -4.82
N HIS A 50 9.76 5.35 -3.75
CA HIS A 50 9.85 4.57 -2.52
C HIS A 50 9.09 3.24 -2.62
N PHE A 51 7.96 3.21 -3.35
CA PHE A 51 7.11 2.02 -3.46
C PHE A 51 7.38 1.13 -4.68
N TYR A 52 8.14 1.56 -5.69
CA TYR A 52 8.50 0.71 -6.86
C TYR A 52 9.92 0.14 -6.81
N ASN A 53 10.49 0.06 -5.60
CA ASN A 53 11.79 -0.56 -5.38
C ASN A 53 11.77 -2.07 -5.71
N HIS A 54 12.96 -2.66 -5.92
CA HIS A 54 13.09 -4.07 -6.29
C HIS A 54 12.52 -5.03 -5.22
N ARG A 55 12.63 -4.69 -3.94
CA ARG A 55 12.15 -5.53 -2.83
C ARG A 55 10.63 -5.65 -2.87
N ILE A 56 9.93 -4.54 -3.09
CA ILE A 56 8.46 -4.51 -3.22
C ILE A 56 8.00 -5.32 -4.44
N LYS A 57 8.67 -5.14 -5.58
CA LYS A 57 8.37 -5.92 -6.80
C LYS A 57 8.56 -7.43 -6.59
N SER A 58 9.56 -7.83 -5.81
CA SER A 58 9.82 -9.25 -5.50
C SER A 58 8.98 -9.80 -4.35
N ALA A 59 8.36 -8.95 -3.51
CA ALA A 59 7.66 -9.36 -2.29
C ALA A 59 6.34 -10.12 -2.53
N LYS A 60 5.87 -10.22 -3.78
CA LYS A 60 4.59 -10.87 -4.15
C LYS A 60 3.44 -10.43 -3.23
N LEU A 61 3.24 -9.12 -3.13
CA LEU A 61 2.15 -8.54 -2.34
C LEU A 61 0.80 -9.03 -2.88
N SER A 62 -0.17 -9.22 -1.99
CA SER A 62 -1.54 -9.64 -2.35
C SER A 62 -2.37 -8.52 -2.98
N PHE A 63 -1.76 -7.36 -3.25
CA PHE A 63 -2.41 -6.14 -3.67
C PHE A 63 -1.51 -5.38 -4.64
N GLU A 64 -2.11 -4.53 -5.46
CA GLU A 64 -1.38 -3.75 -6.46
C GLU A 64 -1.03 -2.36 -5.94
N ILE A 65 0.16 -1.86 -6.29
CA ILE A 65 0.56 -0.49 -6.00
C ILE A 65 0.53 0.28 -7.32
N LEU A 66 -0.26 1.35 -7.36
CA LEU A 66 -0.52 2.15 -8.56
C LEU A 66 -0.45 3.64 -8.25
N SER A 67 -0.19 4.46 -9.26
CA SER A 67 -0.55 5.86 -9.16
C SER A 67 -2.05 6.05 -9.39
N PRO A 68 -2.68 7.10 -8.82
CA PRO A 68 -4.10 7.39 -9.08
C PRO A 68 -4.43 7.48 -10.58
N GLY A 69 -3.54 8.09 -11.38
CA GLY A 69 -3.72 8.19 -12.82
C GLY A 69 -3.66 6.83 -13.53
N ASP A 70 -2.76 5.94 -13.11
CA ASP A 70 -2.66 4.59 -13.67
C ASP A 70 -3.87 3.73 -13.27
N PHE A 71 -4.35 3.87 -12.03
CA PHE A 71 -5.56 3.22 -11.56
C PHE A 71 -6.79 3.59 -12.39
N ILE A 72 -6.99 4.90 -12.64
CA ILE A 72 -8.10 5.38 -13.47
C ILE A 72 -7.99 4.76 -14.87
N LYS A 73 -6.84 4.89 -15.55
CA LYS A 73 -6.65 4.37 -16.91
C LYS A 73 -6.86 2.85 -17.03
N LYS A 74 -6.60 2.09 -15.97
CA LYS A 74 -6.69 0.63 -15.96
C LYS A 74 -8.09 0.12 -15.64
N HIS A 75 -8.87 0.87 -14.85
CA HIS A 75 -10.12 0.37 -14.25
C HIS A 75 -11.37 1.21 -14.59
N PHE A 76 -11.23 2.33 -15.30
CA PHE A 76 -12.33 3.21 -15.74
C PHE A 76 -12.13 3.61 -17.21
#